data_AF-K9ZYQ7-F1
#
_entry.id   AF-K9ZYQ7-F1
#
_cell.length_a   1.000
_cell.length_b   1.000
_cell.length_c   1.000
_cell.angle_alpha   90.00
_cell.angle_beta   90.00
_cell.angle_gamma   90.00
#
_symmetry.space_group_name_H-M   'P 1'
#
loop_
_entity.id
_entity.type
_entity.pdbx_description
1 polymer ?
#
loop_
_entity_poly.entity_id
_entity_poly.type
_entity_poly.pdbx_seq_one_letter_code
_entity_poly.pdbx_strand_id
1 'polypeptide(L)' 'MPDPLDRFLARQARALGLSADTVNESDADTLRDFCNVVLRELGARGLLEEHAEPGCFASARETGN' A
#
# COMPACT_ATOMS: atom_id res chain seq x y z
N MET A 1 -12.70 1.68 16.22
CA MET A 1 -11.22 1.54 16.25
C MET A 1 -10.71 1.83 14.84
N PRO A 2 -9.57 2.49 14.66
CA PRO A 2 -9.04 2.71 13.31
C PRO A 2 -8.71 1.37 12.65
N ASP A 3 -8.98 1.26 11.34
CA ASP A 3 -8.71 0.06 10.56
C ASP A 3 -7.20 -0.26 10.59
N PRO A 4 -6.78 -1.54 10.55
CA PRO A 4 -5.37 -1.89 10.45
C PRO A 4 -4.65 -1.21 9.27
N LEU A 5 -5.34 -0.99 8.14
CA LEU A 5 -4.75 -0.25 7.01
C LEU A 5 -4.52 1.21 7.34
N ASP A 6 -5.45 1.88 8.02
CA ASP A 6 -5.30 3.30 8.39
C ASP A 6 -4.01 3.50 9.18
N ARG A 7 -3.74 2.60 10.13
CA ARG A 7 -2.51 2.62 10.94
C ARG A 7 -1.27 2.33 10.11
N PHE A 8 -1.35 1.38 9.17
CA PHE A 8 -0.24 1.04 8.29
C PHE A 8 0.10 2.21 7.36
N LEU A 9 -0.88 2.77 6.64
CA LEU A 9 -0.68 3.91 5.75
C LEU A 9 -0.14 5.13 6.52
N ALA A 10 -0.66 5.40 7.72
CA ALA A 10 -0.15 6.47 8.56
C ALA A 10 1.30 6.23 9.05
N ARG A 11 1.76 4.99 9.17
CA ARG A 11 3.18 4.69 9.45
C ARG A 11 4.04 4.91 8.22
N GLN A 12 3.58 4.48 7.05
CA GLN A 12 4.30 4.65 5.79
C GLN A 12 4.46 6.13 5.43
N ALA A 13 3.39 6.94 5.56
CA ALA A 13 3.45 8.38 5.35
C ALA A 13 4.49 9.04 6.27
N ARG A 14 4.48 8.71 7.57
CA ARG A 14 5.47 9.24 8.53
C ARG A 14 6.90 8.83 8.20
N ALA A 15 7.12 7.59 7.78
CA ALA A 15 8.45 7.11 7.40
C ALA A 15 9.02 7.88 6.20
N LEU A 16 8.16 8.34 5.30
CA LEU A 16 8.49 9.15 4.13
C LEU A 16 8.45 10.66 4.40
N GLY A 17 8.19 11.10 5.64
CA GLY A 17 8.05 12.53 5.96
C GLY A 17 6.82 13.20 5.33
N LEU A 18 5.82 12.41 4.90
CA LEU A 18 4.62 12.89 4.23
C LEU A 18 3.53 13.29 5.23
N SER A 19 2.95 14.46 4.96
CA SER A 19 1.81 15.05 5.66
C SER A 19 1.06 15.97 4.70
N ALA A 20 -0.10 16.48 5.10
CA ALA A 20 -0.85 17.45 4.29
C ALA A 20 -0.04 18.73 4.01
N ASP A 21 0.86 19.10 4.92
CA ASP A 21 1.68 20.31 4.79
C ASP A 21 2.94 20.07 3.94
N THR A 22 3.51 18.86 3.97
CA THR A 22 4.79 18.55 3.31
C THR A 22 4.65 17.91 1.93
N VAL A 23 3.44 17.43 1.56
CA VAL A 23 3.22 16.68 0.31
C VAL A 23 3.56 17.49 -0.95
N ASN A 24 3.29 18.80 -0.96
CA ASN A 24 3.54 19.66 -2.12
C ASN A 24 5.02 20.02 -2.29
N GLU A 25 5.82 19.85 -1.25
CA GLU A 25 7.26 20.13 -1.23
C GLU A 25 8.10 18.86 -1.38
N SER A 26 7.47 17.69 -1.27
CA SER A 26 8.13 16.40 -1.40
C SER A 26 8.53 16.10 -2.83
N ASP A 27 9.63 15.39 -3.02
CA ASP A 27 10.10 14.98 -4.34
C ASP A 27 9.18 13.92 -4.98
N ALA A 28 9.25 13.82 -6.30
CA ALA A 28 8.38 12.94 -7.07
C ALA A 28 8.60 11.45 -6.77
N ASP A 29 9.82 11.05 -6.38
CA ASP A 29 10.13 9.66 -6.04
C ASP A 29 9.50 9.28 -4.69
N THR A 30 9.60 10.14 -3.68
CA THR A 30 8.92 9.97 -2.38
C THR A 30 7.40 9.85 -2.55
N LEU A 31 6.80 10.69 -3.40
CA LEU A 31 5.37 10.61 -3.69
C LEU A 31 5.00 9.31 -4.42
N ARG A 32 5.82 8.89 -5.38
CA ARG A 32 5.61 7.64 -6.12
C ARG A 32 5.71 6.43 -5.20
N ASP A 33 6.66 6.41 -4.28
CA ASP A 33 6.82 5.33 -3.30
C ASP A 33 5.59 5.19 -2.41
N PHE A 34 5.03 6.29 -1.93
CA PHE A 34 3.79 6.25 -1.16
C PHE A 34 2.59 5.77 -1.99
N CYS A 35 2.45 6.27 -3.23
CA CYS A 35 1.41 5.82 -4.14
C CYS A 35 1.49 4.32 -4.42
N ASN A 36 2.69 3.77 -4.66
CA ASN A 36 2.90 2.34 -4.87
C ASN A 36 2.43 1.51 -3.68
N VAL A 37 2.70 1.96 -2.45
CA VAL A 37 2.20 1.31 -1.23
C VAL A 37 0.68 1.31 -1.20
N VAL A 38 0.04 2.47 -1.42
CA VAL A 38 -1.43 2.59 -1.41
C VAL A 38 -2.07 1.70 -2.47
N LEU A 39 -1.58 1.75 -3.70
CA LEU A 39 -2.11 0.97 -4.82
C LEU A 39 -1.98 -0.55 -4.55
N ARG A 40 -0.86 -0.99 -3.98
CA ARG A 40 -0.66 -2.38 -3.58
C ARG A 40 -1.68 -2.84 -2.54
N GLU A 41 -1.90 -2.04 -1.48
CA GLU A 41 -2.86 -2.38 -0.43
C GLU A 41 -4.31 -2.38 -0.95
N LEU A 42 -4.65 -1.45 -1.85
CA LEU A 42 -5.95 -1.44 -2.50
C LEU A 42 -6.15 -2.67 -3.40
N GLY A 43 -5.13 -3.07 -4.16
CA GLY A 43 -5.14 -4.29 -4.96
C GLY A 43 -5.29 -5.55 -4.10
N ALA A 44 -4.54 -5.66 -3.00
CA ALA A 44 -4.65 -6.78 -2.06
C ALA A 44 -6.04 -6.92 -1.41
N ARG A 45 -6.83 -5.84 -1.41
CA ARG A 45 -8.21 -5.80 -0.92
C ARG A 45 -9.26 -6.02 -2.03
N GLY A 46 -8.82 -6.21 -3.28
CA GLY A 46 -9.70 -6.32 -4.44
C GLY A 46 -10.42 -5.03 -4.80
N LEU A 47 -9.91 -3.87 -4.35
CA LEU A 47 -10.51 -2.56 -4.61
C LEU A 47 -10.01 -1.91 -5.90
N LEU A 48 -8.93 -2.43 -6.48
CA LEU A 48 -8.41 -2.05 -7.78
C LEU A 48 -8.28 -3.30 -8.64
N GLU A 49 -8.49 -3.15 -9.94
CA GLU A 49 -8.12 -4.18 -10.91
C GLU A 49 -6.61 -4.37 -10.81
N GLU A 50 -6.21 -5.50 -10.25
CA GLU A 50 -4.85 -5.97 -10.39
C GLU A 50 -4.61 -6.17 -11.88
N HIS A 51 -3.75 -5.34 -12.49
CA HIS A 51 -2.93 -5.83 -13.60
C HIS A 51 -2.01 -6.90 -13.01
N ALA A 52 -2.60 -8.06 -12.69
CA ALA A 52 -1.92 -9.23 -12.25
C ALA A 52 -1.11 -9.72 -13.45
N GLU A 53 0.13 -9.25 -13.54
CA GLU A 53 1.15 -10.13 -14.10
C GLU A 53 1.16 -11.38 -13.19
N PRO A 54 0.88 -12.58 -13.73
CA PRO A 54 0.82 -13.79 -12.95
C PRO A 54 2.24 -14.11 -12.46
N GLY A 55 2.57 -13.72 -11.23
CA GLY A 55 3.87 -14.00 -10.64
C GLY A 55 3.94 -13.63 -9.16
N CYS A 56 3.70 -14.61 -8.28
CA CYS A 56 3.97 -14.61 -6.83
C CYS A 56 3.22 -13.51 -6.03
N PHE A 57 2.26 -13.83 -5.16
CA PHE A 57 2.53 -14.41 -3.84
C PHE A 57 1.25 -14.92 -3.14
N ALA A 58 0.35 -15.58 -3.86
CA ALA A 58 -0.64 -16.45 -3.22
C ALA A 58 -0.02 -17.83 -3.00
N SER A 59 0.76 -18.00 -1.93
CA SER A 59 1.02 -19.34 -1.40
C SER A 59 -0.33 -19.93 -0.98
N ALA A 60 -0.73 -21.01 -1.63
CA ALA A 60 -1.93 -21.76 -1.28
C ALA A 60 -1.87 -22.11 0.21
N ARG A 61 -2.90 -21.75 0.98
CA ARG A 61 -3.14 -22.41 2.25
C ARG A 61 -3.57 -23.83 1.93
N GLU A 62 -2.66 -24.78 2.13
CA GLU A 62 -2.99 -26.20 2.24
C GLU A 62 -4.05 -26.34 3.34
N THR A 63 -5.31 -26.50 2.94
CA THR A 63 -6.34 -26.95 3.89
C THR A 63 -6.32 -28.47 3.84
N GLY A 64 -5.66 -29.05 4.83
CA GLY A 64 -5.68 -30.48 5.09
C GLY A 64 -7.00 -30.93 5.74
N ASN A 65 -7.38 -32.14 5.33
CA ASN A 65 -8.47 -33.03 5.78
C ASN A 65 -9.92 -32.63 5.48
#